data_AF-A0AAV4TES2-F1
#
_entry.id   AF-A0AAV4TES2-F1
#
_cell.length_a   1.000
_cell.length_b   1.000
_cell.length_c   1.000
_cell.angle_alpha   90.00
_cell.angle_beta   90.00
_cell.angle_gamma   90.00
#
_symmetry.space_group_name_H-M   'P 1'
#
loop_
_entity.id
_entity.type
_entity.pdbx_description
1 polymer ?
#
loop_
_entity_poly.entity_id
_entity_poly.type
_entity_poly.pdbx_seq_one_letter_code
_entity_poly.pdbx_strand_id
1 'polypeptide(L)'
;MDHELHTLVITLGPYGVLLITSLPEGSSFPTTQHPVPKDRIRALHYSAPNPAKIVSVSGAGDCFAGGMIGSILKGLHHEDCIRAGQRAALLSLHSHLAVPTTICPQTVFGFEESEPLDPTAVLL
;
A
#
# COMPACT_ATOMS: atom_id res chain seq x y z
N MET A 1 14.82 19.16 -12.57
CA MET A 1 13.85 18.08 -12.32
C MET A 1 12.72 18.74 -11.59
N ASP A 2 11.51 18.70 -12.13
CA ASP A 2 10.34 19.24 -11.43
C ASP A 2 10.07 18.34 -10.22
N HIS A 3 10.27 18.87 -9.02
CA HIS A 3 10.07 18.17 -7.75
C HIS A 3 8.58 18.15 -7.38
N GLU A 4 7.73 17.75 -8.32
CA GLU A 4 6.29 17.68 -8.10
C GLU A 4 5.93 16.36 -7.41
N LEU A 5 5.17 16.47 -6.32
CA LEU A 5 4.65 15.32 -5.60
C LEU A 5 3.57 14.64 -6.46
N HIS A 6 3.86 13.47 -7.01
CA HIS A 6 2.93 12.72 -7.86
C HIS A 6 1.80 12.04 -7.08
N THR A 7 2.14 11.56 -5.89
CA THR A 7 1.26 10.73 -5.06
C THR A 7 1.52 10.99 -3.58
N LEU A 8 0.44 11.11 -2.82
CA LEU A 8 0.42 11.14 -1.37
C LEU A 8 -0.31 9.89 -0.86
N VAL A 9 0.35 9.15 0.02
CA VAL A 9 -0.23 7.97 0.70
C VAL A 9 -0.41 8.33 2.17
N ILE A 10 -1.66 8.35 2.63
CA ILE A 10 -2.02 8.72 4.00
C ILE A 10 -2.53 7.47 4.70
N THR A 11 -1.82 7.00 5.71
CA THR A 11 -2.26 5.89 6.55
C THR A 11 -3.27 6.39 7.58
N LEU A 12 -4.39 5.69 7.72
CA LEU A 12 -5.52 6.04 8.59
C LEU A 12 -5.75 5.00 9.70
N GLY A 13 -4.72 4.20 10.02
CA GLY A 13 -4.79 3.13 11.02
C GLY A 13 -5.95 2.15 10.72
N PRO A 14 -6.90 1.95 11.65
CA PRO A 14 -8.01 1.02 11.44
C PRO A 14 -8.97 1.43 10.30
N TYR A 15 -8.89 2.68 9.82
CA TYR A 15 -9.72 3.16 8.71
C TYR A 15 -9.06 2.93 7.33
N GLY A 16 -7.83 2.44 7.28
CA GLY A 16 -7.18 2.02 6.04
C GLY A 16 -6.22 3.06 5.49
N VAL A 17 -6.32 3.37 4.19
CA VAL A 17 -5.37 4.22 3.47
C VAL A 17 -6.10 5.14 2.52
N LEU A 18 -5.71 6.42 2.48
CA LEU A 18 -6.12 7.35 1.44
C LEU A 18 -4.96 7.58 0.48
N LEU A 19 -5.17 7.28 -0.80
CA LEU A 19 -4.24 7.53 -1.89
C LEU A 19 -4.71 8.76 -2.66
N ILE A 20 -3.93 9.83 -2.66
CA ILE A 20 -4.17 10.99 -3.52
C ILE A 20 -3.11 10.97 -4.61
N THR A 21 -3.50 10.78 -5.86
CA THR A 21 -2.56 10.50 -6.94
C THR A 21 -3.01 11.07 -8.28
N SER A 22 -2.03 11.40 -9.12
CA SER A 22 -2.20 11.68 -10.56
C SER A 22 -1.84 10.48 -11.44
N LEU A 23 -1.81 9.27 -10.88
CA LEU A 23 -1.50 8.06 -11.67
C LEU A 23 -2.74 7.55 -12.43
N PRO A 24 -2.56 7.07 -13.68
CA PRO A 24 -3.60 6.36 -14.41
C PRO A 24 -4.06 5.10 -13.66
N GLU A 25 -5.30 4.69 -13.90
CA GLU A 25 -5.82 3.44 -13.33
C GLU A 25 -5.06 2.22 -13.86
N GLY A 26 -4.84 1.22 -13.00
CA GLY A 26 -4.05 0.04 -13.34
C GLY A 26 -2.57 0.30 -13.62
N SER A 27 -2.04 1.51 -13.41
CA SER A 27 -0.61 1.76 -13.62
C SER A 27 0.22 1.29 -12.42
N SER A 28 1.51 1.08 -12.64
CA SER A 28 2.49 0.97 -11.56
C SER A 28 2.86 2.35 -11.00
N PHE A 29 3.57 2.37 -9.87
CA PHE A 29 4.22 3.60 -9.40
C PHE A 29 5.43 3.95 -10.28
N PRO A 30 5.67 5.24 -10.57
CA PRO A 30 6.76 5.66 -11.42
C PRO A 30 8.11 5.38 -10.76
N THR A 31 9.05 4.86 -11.54
CA THR A 31 10.45 4.69 -11.15
C THR A 31 11.35 5.39 -12.18
N THR A 32 12.63 5.58 -11.87
CA THR A 32 13.59 6.16 -12.82
C THR A 32 13.71 5.36 -14.12
N GLN A 33 13.45 4.05 -14.06
CA GLN A 33 13.51 3.14 -15.22
C GLN A 33 12.17 3.06 -15.96
N HIS A 34 11.07 3.31 -15.27
CA HIS A 34 9.70 3.19 -15.80
C HIS A 34 8.90 4.44 -15.45
N PRO A 35 9.03 5.53 -16.24
CA PRO A 35 8.22 6.72 -16.06
C PRO A 35 6.76 6.41 -16.43
N VAL A 36 5.82 6.97 -15.67
CA VAL A 36 4.37 6.84 -15.91
C VAL A 36 3.81 8.24 -16.17
N PRO A 37 3.02 8.45 -17.24
CA PRO A 37 2.41 9.75 -17.51
C PRO A 37 1.44 10.13 -16.39
N LYS A 38 1.31 11.44 -16.13
CA LYS A 38 0.29 11.96 -15.21
C LYS A 38 -1.09 11.93 -15.87
N ASP A 39 -2.09 11.71 -15.05
CA ASP A 39 -3.52 11.83 -15.32
C ASP A 39 -4.13 12.85 -14.33
N ARG A 40 -5.46 13.01 -14.35
CA ARG A 40 -6.19 13.83 -13.39
C ARG A 40 -5.95 13.35 -11.95
N ILE A 41 -5.82 14.31 -11.03
CA ILE A 41 -5.73 14.02 -9.59
C ILE A 41 -7.03 13.33 -9.12
N ARG A 42 -6.86 12.22 -8.40
CA ARG A 42 -7.93 11.44 -7.76
C ARG A 42 -7.56 11.14 -6.32
N ALA A 43 -8.58 10.98 -5.47
CA ALA A 43 -8.45 10.47 -4.11
C ALA A 43 -9.19 9.14 -3.99
N LEU A 44 -8.49 8.11 -3.55
CA LEU A 44 -8.97 6.73 -3.45
C LEU A 44 -8.80 6.25 -2.01
N HIS A 45 -9.90 5.86 -1.38
CA HIS A 45 -9.90 5.28 -0.05
C HIS A 45 -9.91 3.75 -0.13
N TYR A 46 -8.91 3.13 0.49
CA TYR A 46 -8.79 1.68 0.64
C TYR A 46 -9.07 1.31 2.09
N SER A 47 -10.12 0.55 2.33
CA SER A 47 -10.46 0.05 3.67
C SER A 47 -9.33 -0.81 4.24
N ALA A 48 -9.11 -0.76 5.56
CA ALA A 48 -8.13 -1.61 6.21
C ALA A 48 -8.62 -3.06 6.27
N PRO A 49 -7.73 -4.06 6.13
CA PRO A 49 -8.07 -5.42 6.53
C PRO A 49 -8.35 -5.46 8.04
N ASN A 50 -9.38 -6.20 8.44
CA ASN A 50 -9.72 -6.36 9.85
C ASN A 50 -8.76 -7.35 10.54
N PRO A 51 -7.92 -6.93 11.50
CA PRO A 51 -7.06 -7.85 12.22
C PRO A 51 -7.87 -8.73 13.19
N ALA A 52 -7.66 -10.04 13.16
CA ALA A 52 -8.28 -10.96 14.11
C ALA A 52 -7.83 -10.66 15.56
N LYS A 53 -6.58 -10.20 15.73
CA LYS A 53 -6.01 -9.78 17.01
C LYS A 53 -4.94 -8.71 16.79
N ILE A 54 -4.86 -7.74 17.68
CA ILE A 54 -3.75 -6.78 17.72
C ILE A 54 -2.90 -7.08 18.95
N VAL A 55 -1.61 -7.32 18.73
CA VAL A 55 -0.58 -7.52 19.77
C VAL A 55 0.15 -6.22 20.05
N SER A 56 0.52 -5.49 19.00
CA SER A 56 1.21 -4.18 19.06
C SER A 56 0.86 -3.37 17.81
N VAL A 57 0.95 -2.05 17.88
CA VAL A 57 0.82 -1.16 16.71
C VAL A 57 2.16 -0.55 16.28
N SER A 58 3.21 -0.74 17.09
CA SER A 58 4.55 -0.25 16.78
C SER A 58 5.04 -0.87 15.48
N GLY A 59 5.53 -0.05 14.55
CA GLY A 59 6.08 -0.50 13.27
C GLY A 59 5.05 -0.88 12.19
N ALA A 60 3.74 -0.78 12.45
CA ALA A 60 2.73 -1.05 11.43
C ALA A 60 2.88 -0.13 10.20
N GLY A 61 3.21 1.15 10.42
CA GLY A 61 3.50 2.12 9.35
C GLY A 61 4.78 1.80 8.58
N ASP A 62 5.85 1.39 9.27
CA ASP A 62 7.12 1.03 8.65
C ASP A 62 6.97 -0.24 7.80
N CYS A 63 6.25 -1.25 8.32
CA CYS A 63 5.93 -2.45 7.57
C CYS A 63 5.00 -2.16 6.39
N PHE A 64 4.02 -1.27 6.54
CA PHE A 64 3.20 -0.80 5.43
C PHE A 64 4.06 -0.19 4.31
N ALA A 65 4.93 0.74 4.66
CA ALA A 65 5.86 1.37 3.72
C ALA A 65 6.81 0.35 3.08
N GLY A 66 7.37 -0.58 3.87
CA GLY A 66 8.25 -1.63 3.38
C GLY A 66 7.55 -2.59 2.40
N GLY A 67 6.31 -2.97 2.68
CA GLY A 67 5.47 -3.77 1.79
C GLY A 67 5.24 -3.06 0.46
N MET A 68 4.85 -1.77 0.51
CA MET A 68 4.67 -0.93 -0.68
C MET A 68 5.96 -0.80 -1.50
N ILE A 69 7.08 -0.46 -0.87
CA ILE A 69 8.36 -0.29 -1.58
C ILE A 69 8.76 -1.60 -2.26
N GLY A 70 8.63 -2.74 -1.55
CA GLY A 70 8.93 -4.05 -2.10
C GLY A 70 8.08 -4.40 -3.32
N SER A 71 6.79 -4.05 -3.32
CA SER A 71 5.91 -4.28 -4.47
C SER A 71 6.14 -3.30 -5.62
N ILE A 72 6.50 -2.05 -5.34
CA ILE A 72 6.88 -1.06 -6.35
C ILE A 72 8.12 -1.54 -7.10
N LEU A 73 9.14 -2.03 -6.38
CA LEU A 73 10.36 -2.58 -6.99
C LEU A 73 10.10 -3.84 -7.81
N LYS A 74 9.00 -4.55 -7.56
CA LYS A 74 8.53 -5.69 -8.38
C LYS A 74 7.73 -5.27 -9.61
N GLY A 75 7.48 -3.97 -9.80
CA GLY A 75 6.72 -3.46 -10.94
C GLY A 75 5.21 -3.74 -10.87
N LEU A 76 4.68 -3.98 -9.67
CA LEU A 76 3.26 -4.28 -9.48
C LEU A 76 2.39 -3.03 -9.68
N HIS A 77 1.09 -3.24 -9.94
CA HIS A 77 0.15 -2.13 -10.02
C HIS A 77 0.03 -1.41 -8.67
N HIS A 78 -0.34 -0.14 -8.71
CA HIS A 78 -0.45 0.71 -7.52
C HIS A 78 -1.40 0.15 -6.45
N GLU A 79 -2.54 -0.44 -6.84
CA GLU A 79 -3.48 -1.14 -5.96
C GLU A 79 -2.84 -2.35 -5.26
N ASP A 80 -2.07 -3.14 -6.01
CA ASP A 80 -1.33 -4.28 -5.48
C ASP A 80 -0.27 -3.86 -4.47
N CYS A 81 0.31 -2.68 -4.67
CA CYS A 81 1.24 -2.11 -3.72
C CYS A 81 0.56 -1.70 -2.41
N ILE A 82 -0.62 -1.09 -2.48
CA ILE A 82 -1.44 -0.81 -1.29
C ILE A 82 -1.76 -2.12 -0.55
N ARG A 83 -2.17 -3.16 -1.28
CA ARG A 83 -2.46 -4.48 -0.69
C ARG A 83 -1.25 -5.07 0.02
N ALA A 84 -0.08 -5.05 -0.63
CA ALA A 84 1.16 -5.54 -0.05
C ALA A 84 1.53 -4.79 1.24
N GLY A 85 1.39 -3.45 1.23
CA GLY A 85 1.56 -2.62 2.42
C GLY A 85 0.60 -3.02 3.55
N GLN A 86 -0.69 -3.13 3.26
CA GLN A 86 -1.70 -3.50 4.26
C GLN A 86 -1.42 -4.88 4.88
N ARG A 87 -1.00 -5.86 4.08
CA ARG A 87 -0.65 -7.21 4.56
C ARG A 87 0.63 -7.20 5.40
N ALA A 88 1.64 -6.43 5.01
CA ALA A 88 2.85 -6.28 5.81
C ALA A 88 2.56 -5.61 7.16
N ALA A 89 1.71 -4.58 7.18
CA ALA A 89 1.22 -3.96 8.41
C ALA A 89 0.46 -4.97 9.28
N LEU A 90 -0.41 -5.79 8.68
CA LEU A 90 -1.15 -6.82 9.40
C LEU A 90 -0.22 -7.85 10.07
N LEU A 91 0.88 -8.23 9.44
CA LEU A 91 1.89 -9.09 10.05
C LEU A 91 2.56 -8.42 11.26
N SER A 92 2.86 -7.12 11.17
CA SER A 92 3.39 -6.33 12.30
C SER A 92 2.39 -6.25 13.46
N LEU A 93 1.10 -6.08 13.18
CA LEU A 93 0.05 -6.02 14.20
C LEU A 93 -0.04 -7.30 15.05
N HIS A 94 0.37 -8.45 14.52
CA HIS A 94 0.38 -9.74 15.22
C HIS A 94 1.71 -10.03 15.94
N SER A 95 2.66 -9.09 15.92
CA SER A 95 4.00 -9.24 16.47
C SER A 95 4.21 -8.36 17.71
N HIS A 96 5.08 -8.79 18.63
CA HIS A 96 5.57 -7.93 19.72
C HIS A 96 6.69 -6.98 19.25
N LEU A 97 7.36 -7.34 18.16
CA LEU A 97 8.41 -6.54 17.53
C LEU A 97 7.82 -5.59 16.49
N ALA A 98 8.44 -4.41 16.33
CA ALA A 98 7.99 -3.40 15.37
C ALA A 98 7.97 -3.94 13.93
N VAL A 99 9.01 -4.67 13.55
CA VAL A 99 9.09 -5.43 12.30
C VAL A 99 9.18 -6.92 12.67
N PRO A 100 8.29 -7.79 12.16
CA PRO A 100 8.38 -9.23 12.39
C PRO A 100 9.71 -9.81 11.93
N THR A 101 10.25 -10.80 12.64
CA THR A 101 11.54 -11.45 12.30
C THR A 101 11.49 -12.22 10.98
N THR A 102 10.31 -12.67 10.58
CA THR A 102 10.08 -13.39 9.33
C THR A 102 8.86 -12.85 8.62
N ILE A 103 8.99 -12.64 7.32
CA ILE A 103 7.89 -12.25 6.44
C ILE A 103 7.74 -13.37 5.41
N CYS A 104 6.54 -13.88 5.20
CA CYS A 104 6.25 -14.83 4.12
C CYS A 104 5.99 -14.03 2.83
N PRO A 105 6.86 -14.10 1.80
CA PRO A 105 6.68 -13.32 0.57
C PRO A 105 5.37 -13.64 -0.15
N GLN A 106 4.91 -14.88 -0.09
CA GLN A 106 3.62 -15.31 -0.64
C GLN A 106 2.46 -14.59 0.05
N THR A 107 2.53 -14.38 1.37
CA THR A 107 1.50 -13.62 2.09
C THR A 107 1.49 -12.16 1.64
N VAL A 108 2.65 -11.50 1.57
CA VAL A 108 2.72 -10.06 1.26
C VAL A 108 2.47 -9.78 -0.22
N PHE A 109 3.08 -10.56 -1.12
CA PHE A 109 3.09 -10.30 -2.56
C PHE A 109 2.30 -11.32 -3.39
N GLY A 110 1.63 -12.30 -2.78
CA GLY A 110 0.81 -13.28 -3.52
C GLY A 110 -0.53 -12.69 -3.97
N PHE A 111 -0.98 -13.03 -5.17
CA PHE A 111 -2.22 -12.51 -5.76
C PHE A 111 -3.29 -13.57 -6.02
N GLU A 112 -2.95 -14.83 -5.78
CA GLU A 112 -3.88 -15.94 -5.98
C GLU A 112 -4.99 -15.86 -4.92
N GLU A 113 -6.25 -15.84 -5.38
CA GLU A 113 -7.49 -15.84 -4.58
C GLU A 113 -7.77 -14.62 -3.69
N SER A 114 -7.04 -13.51 -3.82
CA SER A 114 -7.39 -12.30 -3.06
C SER A 114 -8.52 -11.51 -3.71
N GLU A 115 -9.54 -11.18 -2.93
CA GLU A 115 -10.62 -10.28 -3.33
C GLU A 115 -10.04 -8.97 -3.90
N PRO A 116 -10.59 -8.45 -5.01
CA PRO A 116 -10.17 -7.17 -5.57
C PRO A 116 -10.20 -6.09 -4.49
N LEU A 117 -9.21 -5.21 -4.49
CA LEU A 117 -9.35 -4.00 -3.69
C LEU A 117 -10.34 -3.12 -4.45
N ASP A 118 -11.50 -2.86 -3.86
CA ASP A 118 -12.48 -1.93 -4.40
C ASP A 118 -12.35 -0.59 -3.67
N PRO A 119 -11.48 0.32 -4.15
CA PRO A 119 -11.32 1.61 -3.50
C PRO A 119 -12.56 2.48 -3.70
N THR A 120 -12.96 3.17 -2.64
CA THR A 120 -14.00 4.19 -2.75
C THR A 120 -13.39 5.51 -3.21
N ALA A 121 -13.87 6.06 -4.32
CA ALA A 121 -13.47 7.40 -4.75
C ALA A 121 -13.96 8.46 -3.75
N VAL A 122 -13.06 9.35 -3.34
CA VAL A 122 -13.33 10.45 -2.41
C VAL A 122 -13.34 11.76 -3.19
N LEU A 123 -14.31 12.63 -2.92
CA LEU A 123 -14.35 13.98 -3.49
C LEU A 123 -13.27 14.84 -2.82
N LEU A 124 -12.39 15.46 -3.63
CA LEU A 124 -11.43 16.47 -3.18
C LEU A 124 -12.05 17.87 -3.24
#